data_AF-A0A433UHW4-F1
#
_entry.id   AF-A0A433UHW4-F1
#
_cell.length_a   1.000
_cell.length_b   1.000
_cell.length_c   1.000
_cell.angle_alpha   90.00
_cell.angle_beta   90.00
_cell.angle_gamma   90.00
#
_symmetry.space_group_name_H-M   'P 1'
#
loop_
_entity.id
_entity.type
_entity.pdbx_description
1 polymer ?
#
loop_
_entity_poly.entity_id
_entity_poly.type
_entity_poly.pdbx_seq_one_letter_code
_entity_poly.pdbx_strand_id
1 'polypeptide(L)' 'MLKTISSDPKKIQLKDKVLILYPPYVAGFEGIVLSQEKLSNDRFSNRWLIHVNFNSFMLSLAPQDFILLKDNNR' A
#
# COMPACT_ATOMS: atom_id res chain seq x y z
N MET A 1 19.00 3.58 20.14
CA MET A 1 18.80 4.63 19.12
C MET A 1 17.41 4.39 18.50
N LEU A 2 16.40 5.15 18.92
CA LEU A 2 15.03 5.00 18.42
C LEU A 2 14.97 5.62 17.03
N LYS A 3 14.70 4.82 15.99
CA LYS A 3 14.52 5.33 14.63
C LYS A 3 13.24 6.16 14.60
N THR A 4 13.40 7.46 14.44
CA THR A 4 12.32 8.43 14.28
C THR A 4 11.44 7.97 13.11
N ILE A 5 10.19 7.63 13.42
CA ILE A 5 9.16 7.39 12.42
C ILE A 5 8.86 8.75 11.80
N SER A 6 9.50 9.06 10.68
CA SER A 6 9.24 10.25 9.88
C SER A 6 7.80 10.18 9.39
N SER A 7 6.94 10.99 9.98
CA SER A 7 5.52 11.17 9.67
C SER A 7 5.32 12.13 8.50
N ASP A 8 6.21 12.12 7.52
CA ASP A 8 5.87 12.74 6.23
C ASP A 8 4.95 11.76 5.51
N PRO A 9 3.73 12.17 5.11
CA PRO A 9 2.91 11.36 4.23
C PRO A 9 3.61 11.32 2.88
N LYS A 10 4.55 10.39 2.71
CA LYS A 10 5.10 10.06 1.41
C LYS A 10 3.91 9.78 0.50
N LYS A 11 3.77 10.59 -0.53
CA LYS A 11 2.71 10.46 -1.54
C LYS A 11 2.84 9.06 -2.16
N ILE A 12 1.82 8.24 -1.94
CA ILE A 12 1.72 6.89 -2.49
C ILE A 12 1.79 7.00 -4.02
N GLN A 13 2.66 6.20 -4.64
CA GLN A 13 2.93 6.17 -6.07
C GLN A 13 2.73 4.77 -6.64
N LEU A 14 2.50 4.70 -7.95
CA LEU A 14 2.46 3.42 -8.64
C LEU A 14 3.81 2.72 -8.51
N LYS A 15 3.78 1.40 -8.37
CA LYS A 15 4.95 0.53 -8.14
C LYS A 15 5.61 0.68 -6.77
N ASP A 16 5.09 1.52 -5.88
CA ASP A 16 5.55 1.53 -4.49
C ASP A 16 5.37 0.13 -3.88
N LYS A 17 6.42 -0.34 -3.21
CA LYS A 17 6.35 -1.54 -2.36
C LYS A 17 5.71 -1.17 -1.05
N VAL A 18 4.84 -2.05 -0.56
CA VAL A 18 4.12 -1.84 0.69
C VAL A 18 4.14 -3.09 1.56
N LEU A 19 4.08 -2.87 2.87
CA LEU A 19 3.78 -3.92 3.84
C LEU A 19 2.33 -3.74 4.30
N ILE A 20 1.53 -4.79 4.17
CA ILE A 20 0.12 -4.77 4.55
C ILE A 20 -0.01 -4.97 6.07
N LEU A 21 -0.78 -4.11 6.73
CA LEU A 21 -1.09 -4.19 8.16
C LEU A 21 -2.44 -4.85 8.43
N TYR A 22 -3.42 -4.63 7.56
CA TYR A 22 -4.79 -5.13 7.67
C TYR A 22 -5.35 -5.43 6.27
N PRO A 23 -6.26 -6.41 6.10
CA PRO A 23 -6.85 -7.32 7.09
C PRO A 23 -5.91 -8.44 7.59
N PRO A 24 -6.25 -9.14 8.70
CA PRO A 24 -5.32 -10.07 9.38
C PRO A 24 -4.86 -11.24 8.50
N TYR A 25 -5.68 -11.66 7.54
CA TYR A 25 -5.35 -12.77 6.63
C TYR A 25 -4.27 -12.43 5.61
N VAL A 26 -3.89 -11.15 5.48
CA VAL A 26 -2.76 -10.65 4.67
C VAL A 26 -1.79 -9.78 5.45
N ALA A 27 -2.00 -9.61 6.75
CA ALA A 27 -1.12 -8.81 7.57
C ALA A 27 0.29 -9.40 7.53
N GLY A 28 1.29 -8.55 7.29
CA GLY A 28 2.68 -8.95 7.12
C GLY A 28 3.07 -9.33 5.70
N PHE A 29 2.12 -9.41 4.75
CA PHE A 29 2.46 -9.65 3.35
C PHE A 29 2.92 -8.37 2.66
N GLU A 30 3.90 -8.53 1.77
CA GLU A 30 4.33 -7.47 0.88
C GLU A 30 3.46 -7.41 -0.37
N GLY A 31 3.27 -6.20 -0.89
CA GLY A 31 2.56 -5.96 -2.13
C GLY A 31 3.11 -4.79 -2.92
N ILE A 32 2.55 -4.59 -4.10
CA ILE A 32 2.91 -3.51 -5.02
C ILE A 32 1.66 -2.69 -5.31
N VAL A 33 1.78 -1.36 -5.18
CA VAL A 33 0.70 -0.43 -5.55
C VAL A 33 0.52 -0.42 -7.06
N LEU A 34 -0.69 -0.72 -7.53
CA LEU A 34 -1.03 -0.73 -8.95
C LEU A 34 -1.74 0.54 -9.39
N SER A 35 -2.75 0.99 -8.64
CA SER A 35 -3.51 2.21 -8.92
C SER A 35 -4.35 2.63 -7.72
N GLN A 36 -4.90 3.84 -7.78
CA GLN A 36 -6.01 4.24 -6.91
C GLN A 36 -7.29 3.52 -7.38
N GLU A 37 -8.17 3.15 -6.45
CA GLU A 37 -9.43 2.50 -6.78
C GLU A 37 -10.36 3.48 -7.52
N LYS A 38 -10.86 3.03 -8.67
CA LYS A 38 -11.82 3.78 -9.49
C LYS A 38 -13.21 3.19 -9.29
N LEU A 39 -14.15 4.03 -8.90
CA LEU A 39 -15.56 3.68 -8.70
C LEU A 39 -16.33 3.69 -10.02
N SER A 40 -17.52 3.09 -10.04
CA SER A 40 -18.39 2.99 -11.23
C SER A 40 -18.86 4.35 -11.79
N ASN A 41 -18.77 5.42 -11.00
CA ASN A 41 -19.09 6.80 -11.41
C ASN A 41 -17.86 7.59 -11.90
N ASP A 42 -16.80 6.89 -12.31
CA ASP A 42 -15.51 7.43 -12.75
C ASP A 42 -14.73 8.25 -11.70
N ARG A 43 -15.19 8.30 -10.45
CA ARG A 43 -14.45 8.95 -9.35
C ARG A 43 -13.45 8.00 -8.73
N PHE A 44 -12.33 8.53 -8.27
CA PHE A 44 -11.38 7.78 -7.46
C PHE A 44 -11.81 7.78 -5.99
N SER A 45 -11.75 6.62 -5.34
CA SER A 45 -11.89 6.53 -3.88
C SER A 45 -10.56 6.89 -3.21
N ASN A 46 -10.51 6.93 -1.88
CA ASN A 46 -9.25 7.10 -1.15
C ASN A 46 -8.44 5.79 -1.01
N ARG A 47 -8.90 4.68 -1.60
CA ARG A 47 -8.31 3.36 -1.48
C ARG A 47 -7.37 3.06 -2.64
N TRP A 48 -6.46 2.12 -2.42
CA TRP A 48 -5.41 1.73 -3.35
C TRP A 48 -5.53 0.25 -3.68
N LEU A 49 -5.43 -0.05 -4.97
CA LEU A 49 -5.33 -1.40 -5.49
C LEU A 49 -3.88 -1.89 -5.33
N ILE A 50 -3.70 -2.91 -4.52
CA ILE A 50 -2.41 -3.51 -4.19
C ILE A 50 -2.42 -4.96 -4.64
N HIS A 51 -1.42 -5.34 -5.43
CA HIS A 51 -1.16 -6.73 -5.79
C HIS A 51 -0.31 -7.38 -4.70
N VAL A 52 -0.80 -8.47 -4.12
CA VAL A 52 -0.13 -9.21 -3.05
C VAL A 52 0.80 -10.25 -3.64
N ASN A 53 2.09 -10.21 -3.27
CA ASN A 53 3.13 -11.03 -3.92
C ASN A 53 2.95 -12.54 -3.69
N PHE A 54 2.47 -12.94 -2.52
CA PHE A 54 2.45 -14.36 -2.11
C PHE A 54 1.41 -15.20 -2.87
N ASN A 55 0.27 -14.62 -3.25
CA ASN A 55 -0.88 -15.37 -3.77
C ASN A 55 -1.53 -14.73 -5.02
N SER A 56 -0.85 -13.76 -5.65
CA SER A 56 -1.26 -13.12 -6.90
C SER A 56 -2.70 -12.59 -6.95
N PHE A 57 -3.25 -12.15 -5.81
CA PHE A 57 -4.53 -11.46 -5.76
C PHE A 57 -4.38 -9.97 -5.49
N MET A 58 -5.46 -9.24 -5.71
CA MET A 58 -5.52 -7.80 -5.54
C MET A 58 -6.42 -7.42 -4.38
N LEU A 59 -6.00 -6.43 -3.60
CA LEU A 59 -6.80 -5.85 -2.54
C LEU A 59 -6.99 -4.36 -2.76
N SER A 60 -8.18 -3.87 -2.41
CA SER A 60 -8.45 -2.45 -2.22
C SER A 60 -8.24 -2.11 -0.75
N LEU A 61 -7.20 -1.32 -0.44
CA LEU A 61 -6.83 -0.99 0.95
C LEU A 61 -6.85 0.52 1.18
N ALA A 62 -7.25 0.94 2.37
CA ALA A 62 -7.13 2.34 2.75
C ALA A 62 -5.67 2.65 3.15
N PRO A 63 -5.21 3.92 3.05
CA PRO A 63 -3.81 4.27 3.35
C PRO A 63 -3.34 3.89 4.75
N GLN A 64 -4.25 3.78 5.72
CA GLN A 64 -3.92 3.36 7.09
C GLN A 64 -3.71 1.83 7.23
N ASP A 65 -4.11 1.04 6.24
CA ASP A 65 -4.04 -0.43 6.28
C ASP A 65 -2.72 -0.98 5.74
N PHE A 66 -1.79 -0.12 5.32
CA PHE A 66 -0.47 -0.50 4.83
C PHE A 66 0.55 0.60 5.07
N ILE A 67 1.83 0.26 4.99
CA ILE A 67 2.94 1.23 5.05
C ILE A 67 3.82 1.11 3.81
N LEU A 68 4.34 2.25 3.34
CA LEU A 68 5.30 2.28 2.24
C LEU A 68 6.65 1.75 2.71
N LEU A 69 7.18 0.76 1.99
CA LEU A 69 8.55 0.28 2.16
C LEU A 69 9.48 1.23 1.41
N LYS A 70 10.47 1.80 2.10
CA LYS A 70 11.50 2.60 1.43
C LYS A 70 12.38 1.65 0.62
N ASP A 71 12.53 1.87 -0.69
CA ASP A 71 13.69 1.31 -1.39
C ASP A 71 14.95 1.98 -0.82
N ASN A 72 15.84 1.16 -0.25
CA ASN A 72 17.12 1.62 0.31
C ASN A 72 18.17 1.96 -0.77
N ASN A 73 17.78 1.98 -2.05
CA ASN A 73 18.67 2.27 -3.17
C ASN A 73 18.21 3.55 -3.88
N ARG A 74 18.73 4.69 -3.43
CA ARG A 74 18.85 5.92 -4.22
C ARG A 74 20.32 6.32 -4.25
#